data_AF-A0A1G7M7N6-F1
#
_entry.id   AF-A0A1G7M7N6-F1
#
_cell.length_a   1.000
_cell.length_b   1.000
_cell.length_c   1.000
_cell.angle_alpha   90.00
_cell.angle_beta   90.00
_cell.angle_gamma   90.00
#
_symmetry.space_group_name_H-M   'P 1'
#
loop_
_entity.id
_entity.type
_entity.pdbx_description
1 polymer ?
#
loop_
_entity_poly.entity_id
_entity_poly.type
_entity_poly.pdbx_seq_one_letter_code
_entity_poly.pdbx_strand_id
1 'polypeptide(L)'
;MKIFRMKFVFAALLAVTLAAPAVHAQEPAPAPASPSLASGQKLEPEAVPEKNNPERKEAEGGEEAFRKSPSVIKLGHMLGMEPGTASAVFEWFNAIILLAAVGFGLVKALPKAFRARTEGIQKNIVEARVATEEAKARLSAVEGRLSKLDSEIAALRSENEKAAAEEEVRIHAQAEEEKKRILEAAEQEIAAASAAATRDLRAYAAEIAVDRAASQLNITPEDDRILIESFAGKLSSVKPGAEGSRN
;
A
#
# COMPACT_ATOMS: atom_id res chain seq x y z
N MET A 1 12.51 67.35 22.27
CA MET A 1 11.89 67.09 23.59
C MET A 1 10.45 66.66 23.37
N LYS A 2 10.10 65.42 23.76
CA LYS A 2 8.75 64.85 24.03
C LYS A 2 7.84 64.50 22.81
N ILE A 3 7.74 63.21 22.43
CA ILE A 3 6.72 62.16 22.79
C ILE A 3 5.44 62.29 21.92
N PHE A 4 5.23 61.48 20.87
CA PHE A 4 4.62 60.12 20.78
C PHE A 4 3.11 60.03 21.09
N ARG A 5 2.27 59.72 20.07
CA ARG A 5 1.27 58.59 19.98
C ARG A 5 0.00 58.90 19.18
N MET A 6 -0.23 58.05 18.16
CA MET A 6 -1.46 57.25 17.89
C MET A 6 -2.79 58.00 17.81
N LYS A 7 -3.53 57.93 16.69
CA LYS A 7 -4.37 56.77 16.34
C LYS A 7 -4.59 56.63 14.82
N PHE A 8 -4.04 55.55 14.27
CA PHE A 8 -4.70 54.74 13.25
C PHE A 8 -5.99 54.12 13.86
N VAL A 9 -6.85 53.56 13.00
CA VAL A 9 -8.05 52.74 13.27
C VAL A 9 -9.36 53.51 13.18
N PHE A 10 -10.00 53.46 12.01
CA PHE A 10 -11.31 52.81 11.82
C PHE A 10 -11.64 52.82 10.32
N ALA A 11 -11.08 51.85 9.59
CA ALA A 11 -11.55 51.45 8.27
C ALA A 11 -12.03 50.01 8.39
N ALA A 12 -13.12 49.70 7.67
CA ALA A 12 -13.75 48.39 7.50
C ALA A 12 -14.81 47.99 8.53
N LEU A 13 -16.04 48.50 8.32
CA LEU A 13 -17.27 47.76 8.58
C LEU A 13 -18.44 48.39 7.81
N LEU A 14 -18.67 47.98 6.54
CA LEU A 14 -19.98 47.65 5.96
C LEU A 14 -19.89 47.41 4.43
N ALA A 15 -20.18 46.19 4.00
CA ALA A 15 -20.80 45.81 2.71
C ALA A 15 -20.80 44.26 2.68
N VAL A 16 -21.77 43.60 3.32
CA VAL A 16 -23.01 43.11 2.67
C VAL A 16 -22.66 42.26 1.44
N THR A 17 -22.38 40.97 1.64
CA THR A 17 -23.33 39.86 1.47
C THR A 17 -24.17 39.93 0.19
N LEU A 18 -23.81 39.10 -0.80
CA LEU A 18 -24.73 38.59 -1.82
C LEU A 18 -24.59 37.06 -1.87
N ALA A 19 -25.72 36.36 -1.71
CA ALA A 19 -25.89 34.90 -1.63
C ALA A 19 -25.60 34.19 -2.98
N ALA A 20 -24.81 33.10 -3.02
CA ALA A 20 -25.16 31.65 -3.00
C ALA A 20 -25.69 31.10 -4.36
N PRO A 21 -25.51 29.80 -4.78
CA PRO A 21 -25.40 28.60 -3.92
C PRO A 21 -24.38 27.47 -4.32
N ALA A 22 -24.19 26.56 -3.35
CA ALA A 22 -23.87 25.14 -3.39
C ALA A 22 -23.21 24.47 -4.63
N VAL A 23 -22.01 23.91 -4.42
CA VAL A 23 -21.72 22.50 -4.76
C VAL A 23 -20.91 21.90 -3.60
N HIS A 24 -21.48 20.87 -2.98
CA HIS A 24 -20.85 20.02 -1.98
C HIS A 24 -19.66 19.28 -2.60
N ALA A 25 -18.49 19.38 -1.99
CA ALA A 25 -17.38 18.46 -2.22
C ALA A 25 -17.26 17.51 -1.02
N GLN A 26 -17.91 16.35 -1.21
CA GLN A 26 -17.51 15.00 -0.84
C GLN A 26 -16.55 14.78 0.35
N GLU A 27 -17.10 14.08 1.35
CA GLU A 27 -16.44 13.39 2.47
C GLU A 27 -15.41 12.34 2.02
N PRO A 28 -14.38 12.06 2.83
CA PRO A 28 -14.24 10.68 3.32
C PRO A 28 -13.80 10.54 4.80
N ALA A 29 -14.60 9.74 5.53
CA ALA A 29 -14.29 8.72 6.55
C ALA A 29 -13.58 9.05 7.90
N PRO A 30 -13.82 8.26 8.97
CA PRO A 30 -13.79 8.74 10.37
C PRO A 30 -12.73 8.12 11.33
N ALA A 31 -12.60 8.79 12.49
CA ALA A 31 -12.15 8.34 13.84
C ALA A 31 -10.63 8.35 14.19
N PRO A 32 -10.22 8.42 15.49
CA PRO A 32 -10.92 8.80 16.73
C PRO A 32 -10.18 9.80 17.65
N ALA A 33 -10.91 10.22 18.69
CA ALA A 33 -10.57 10.99 19.89
C ALA A 33 -9.13 11.01 20.44
N SER A 34 -8.72 12.17 20.98
CA SER A 34 -8.42 12.31 22.43
C SER A 34 -8.34 13.78 22.90
N PRO A 35 -8.62 14.03 24.19
CA PRO A 35 -8.89 15.34 24.78
C PRO A 35 -7.67 15.93 25.50
N SER A 36 -7.61 17.26 25.66
CA SER A 36 -6.90 17.85 26.80
C SER A 36 -7.15 19.35 26.96
N LEU A 37 -7.74 19.66 28.12
CA LEU A 37 -7.38 20.70 29.09
C LEU A 37 -7.28 22.15 28.58
N ALA A 38 -8.25 22.99 28.94
CA ALA A 38 -8.39 23.62 30.26
C ALA A 38 -7.27 24.62 30.57
N SER A 39 -7.60 25.91 30.40
CA SER A 39 -7.35 26.96 31.38
C SER A 39 -8.35 28.07 31.03
N GLY A 40 -9.46 28.26 31.76
CA GLY A 40 -9.48 28.46 33.20
C GLY A 40 -9.21 29.93 33.47
N GLN A 41 -10.24 30.78 33.40
CA GLN A 41 -10.45 31.76 34.46
C GLN A 41 -11.91 32.18 34.58
N LYS A 42 -12.41 31.84 35.75
CA LYS A 42 -13.71 32.04 36.38
C LYS A 42 -13.96 33.54 36.64
N LEU A 43 -15.24 33.95 36.63
CA LEU A 43 -15.97 34.68 37.71
C LEU A 43 -17.04 35.61 37.12
N GLU A 44 -18.28 35.11 37.03
CA GLU A 44 -19.48 35.86 37.43
C GLU A 44 -19.42 36.13 38.96
N PRO A 45 -20.16 37.09 39.57
CA PRO A 45 -21.54 37.45 39.22
C PRO A 45 -22.02 38.91 39.54
N GLU A 46 -23.33 39.11 39.32
CA GLU A 46 -24.26 40.04 39.98
C GLU A 46 -24.37 41.54 39.58
N ALA A 47 -25.43 41.82 38.81
CA ALA A 47 -26.70 42.46 39.23
C ALA A 47 -26.75 43.90 39.82
N VAL A 48 -27.38 44.80 39.02
CA VAL A 48 -28.29 45.97 39.28
C VAL A 48 -27.73 47.18 40.09
N PRO A 49 -28.15 48.47 39.87
CA PRO A 49 -29.47 48.88 39.37
C PRO A 49 -29.60 50.10 38.42
N GLU A 50 -30.77 50.06 37.77
CA GLU A 50 -31.65 51.10 37.24
C GLU A 50 -31.66 52.45 37.98
N LYS A 51 -31.55 53.57 37.23
CA LYS A 51 -32.22 54.85 37.54
C LYS A 51 -32.24 55.84 36.35
N ASN A 52 -33.47 56.26 36.02
CA ASN A 52 -33.93 57.55 35.47
C ASN A 52 -33.47 58.09 34.10
N ASN A 53 -34.39 57.96 33.13
CA ASN A 53 -34.96 58.94 32.16
C ASN A 53 -34.53 60.43 32.33
N PRO A 54 -34.58 61.33 31.31
CA PRO A 54 -35.36 61.27 30.07
C PRO A 54 -34.66 61.77 28.78
N GLU A 55 -35.43 61.83 27.70
CA GLU A 55 -35.19 62.59 26.45
C GLU A 55 -34.62 61.80 25.25
N ARG A 56 -35.46 60.90 24.72
CA ARG A 56 -35.59 60.72 23.27
C ARG A 56 -36.31 61.93 22.67
N LYS A 57 -35.55 62.94 22.27
CA LYS A 57 -35.80 63.95 21.23
C LYS A 57 -34.37 64.47 20.93
N GLU A 58 -33.79 64.47 19.74
CA GLU A 58 -34.27 64.76 18.40
C GLU A 58 -33.29 64.07 17.43
N ALA A 59 -33.79 63.20 16.55
CA ALA A 59 -33.04 62.67 15.42
C ALA A 59 -33.54 63.37 14.15
N GLU A 60 -33.53 64.69 14.16
CA GLU A 60 -33.76 65.53 12.97
C GLU A 60 -32.85 66.74 13.12
N GLY A 61 -31.78 66.82 12.34
CA GLY A 61 -30.81 67.93 12.42
C GLY A 61 -29.34 67.59 12.15
N GLY A 62 -29.03 66.33 11.81
CA GLY A 62 -27.66 65.91 11.50
C GLY A 62 -27.06 66.55 10.23
N GLU A 63 -27.89 66.99 9.29
CA GLU A 63 -27.41 67.63 8.06
C GLU A 63 -27.10 69.13 8.24
N GLU A 64 -27.71 69.82 9.22
CA GLU A 64 -27.48 71.24 9.45
C GLU A 64 -26.27 71.52 10.35
N ALA A 65 -25.90 70.57 11.20
CA ALA A 65 -24.75 70.70 12.12
C ALA A 65 -23.39 70.71 11.40
N PHE A 66 -23.28 70.08 10.22
CA PHE A 66 -22.07 70.16 9.38
C PHE A 66 -22.05 71.39 8.47
N ARG A 67 -23.21 71.97 8.15
CA ARG A 67 -23.33 73.20 7.33
C ARG A 67 -22.91 74.47 8.05
N LYS A 68 -22.70 74.43 9.37
CA LYS A 68 -22.26 75.58 10.19
C LYS A 68 -21.00 75.29 11.02
N SER A 69 -19.98 74.70 10.40
CA SER A 69 -18.63 74.70 10.98
C SER A 69 -18.06 76.14 11.03
N PRO A 70 -17.51 76.62 12.16
CA PRO A 70 -16.93 77.96 12.30
C PRO A 70 -15.85 78.30 11.27
N SER A 71 -15.22 77.27 10.69
CA SER A 71 -14.16 77.40 9.68
C SER A 71 -14.71 77.67 8.27
N VAL A 72 -15.96 77.29 7.99
CA VAL A 72 -16.62 77.49 6.68
C VAL A 72 -17.26 78.89 6.61
N ILE A 73 -17.79 79.39 7.74
CA ILE A 73 -18.41 80.71 7.82
C ILE A 73 -17.37 81.84 7.79
N LYS A 74 -16.21 81.67 8.44
CA LYS A 74 -15.12 82.67 8.42
C LYS A 74 -14.48 82.84 7.04
N LEU A 75 -14.40 81.77 6.26
CA LEU A 75 -13.81 81.80 4.92
C LEU A 75 -14.80 82.39 3.89
N GLY A 76 -16.11 82.17 4.09
CA GLY A 76 -17.16 82.77 3.26
C GLY A 76 -17.35 84.29 3.47
N HIS A 77 -17.22 84.78 4.71
CA HIS A 77 -17.42 86.20 5.01
C HIS A 77 -16.30 87.11 4.46
N MET A 78 -15.11 86.56 4.17
CA MET A 78 -13.99 87.33 3.65
C MET A 78 -13.99 87.47 2.11
N LEU A 79 -14.82 86.68 1.42
CA LEU A 79 -14.90 86.63 -0.05
C LEU A 79 -16.24 87.13 -0.64
N GLY A 80 -17.19 87.57 0.20
CA GLY A 80 -18.42 88.22 -0.27
C GLY A 80 -19.36 87.33 -1.09
N MET A 81 -19.57 86.07 -0.69
CA MET A 81 -20.46 85.13 -1.39
C MET A 81 -21.36 84.37 -0.40
N GLU A 82 -22.61 84.13 -0.81
CA GLU A 82 -23.67 83.53 0.01
C GLU A 82 -23.24 82.18 0.65
N PRO A 83 -23.48 81.95 1.96
CA PRO A 83 -23.01 80.76 2.69
C PRO A 83 -23.49 79.42 2.13
N GLY A 84 -24.59 79.38 1.37
CA GLY A 84 -25.04 78.16 0.67
C GLY A 84 -24.13 77.74 -0.48
N THR A 85 -23.56 78.70 -1.22
CA THR A 85 -22.73 78.43 -2.41
C THR A 85 -21.30 78.04 -2.03
N ALA A 86 -20.73 78.65 -0.98
CA ALA A 86 -19.38 78.32 -0.52
C ALA A 86 -19.27 76.88 0.02
N SER A 87 -20.31 76.39 0.72
CA SER A 87 -20.35 75.01 1.23
C SER A 87 -20.44 73.99 0.09
N ALA A 88 -21.27 74.25 -0.92
CA ALA A 88 -21.41 73.36 -2.08
C ALA A 88 -20.11 73.27 -2.90
N VAL A 89 -19.41 74.39 -3.09
CA VAL A 89 -18.11 74.41 -3.79
C VAL A 89 -17.06 73.61 -3.03
N PHE A 90 -17.01 73.74 -1.69
CA PHE A 90 -16.05 72.98 -0.88
C PHE A 90 -16.34 71.47 -0.87
N GLU A 91 -17.62 71.08 -0.84
CA GLU A 91 -18.04 69.68 -0.92
C GLU A 91 -17.69 69.05 -2.27
N TRP A 92 -17.97 69.75 -3.38
CA TRP A 92 -17.58 69.29 -4.72
C TRP A 92 -16.05 69.24 -4.91
N PHE A 93 -15.33 70.22 -4.38
CA PHE A 93 -13.87 70.22 -4.42
C PHE A 93 -13.27 69.03 -3.66
N ASN A 94 -13.79 68.74 -2.46
CA ASN A 94 -13.38 67.57 -1.68
C ASN A 94 -13.75 66.25 -2.39
N ALA A 95 -14.95 66.16 -2.97
CA ALA A 95 -15.38 65.00 -3.73
C ALA A 95 -14.49 64.74 -4.96
N ILE A 96 -14.11 65.80 -5.69
CA ILE A 96 -13.19 65.70 -6.83
C ILE A 96 -11.80 65.27 -6.37
N ILE A 97 -11.29 65.80 -5.26
CA ILE A 97 -9.99 65.39 -4.71
C ILE A 97 -10.02 63.92 -4.28
N LEU A 98 -11.08 63.47 -3.60
CA LEU A 98 -11.23 62.08 -3.18
C LEU A 98 -11.33 61.15 -4.40
N LEU A 99 -12.15 61.52 -5.40
CA LEU A 99 -12.32 60.74 -6.62
C LEU A 99 -11.04 60.70 -7.46
N ALA A 100 -10.27 61.80 -7.50
CA ALA A 100 -8.96 61.84 -8.12
C ALA A 100 -7.94 60.97 -7.38
N ALA A 101 -7.93 60.98 -6.05
CA ALA A 101 -7.04 60.15 -5.23
C ALA A 101 -7.35 58.65 -5.39
N VAL A 102 -8.63 58.27 -5.33
CA VAL A 102 -9.10 56.90 -5.54
C VAL A 102 -8.85 56.47 -6.99
N GLY A 103 -9.22 57.30 -7.96
CA GLY A 103 -8.99 57.06 -9.39
C GLY A 103 -7.51 56.85 -9.71
N PHE A 104 -6.62 57.70 -9.17
CA PHE A 104 -5.18 57.54 -9.33
C PHE A 104 -4.66 56.21 -8.75
N GLY A 105 -5.15 55.83 -7.56
CA GLY A 105 -4.82 54.53 -6.95
C GLY A 105 -5.29 53.34 -7.80
N LEU A 106 -6.52 53.38 -8.32
CA LEU A 106 -7.09 52.32 -9.17
C LEU A 106 -6.37 52.21 -10.51
N VAL A 107 -6.11 53.32 -11.19
CA VAL A 107 -5.39 53.34 -12.48
C VAL A 107 -3.97 52.80 -12.32
N LYS A 108 -3.33 53.00 -11.16
CA LYS A 108 -2.01 52.44 -10.86
C LYS A 108 -2.05 50.93 -10.54
N ALA A 109 -3.07 50.47 -9.79
CA ALA A 109 -3.11 49.11 -9.24
C ALA A 109 -3.80 48.07 -10.14
N LEU A 110 -4.92 48.42 -10.79
CA LEU A 110 -5.70 47.52 -11.64
C LEU A 110 -4.92 46.89 -12.79
N PRO A 111 -4.15 47.63 -13.62
CA PRO A 111 -3.43 47.01 -14.73
C PRO A 111 -2.40 45.99 -14.27
N LYS A 112 -1.77 46.21 -13.10
CA LYS A 112 -0.83 45.25 -12.52
C LYS A 112 -1.54 43.97 -12.07
N ALA A 113 -2.70 44.08 -11.44
CA ALA A 113 -3.48 42.92 -10.98
C ALA A 113 -4.06 42.10 -12.15
N PHE A 114 -4.60 42.75 -13.18
CA PHE A 114 -5.11 42.06 -14.37
C PHE A 114 -3.99 41.38 -15.16
N ARG A 115 -2.81 42.02 -15.28
CA ARG A 115 -1.67 41.42 -15.96
C ARG A 115 -1.15 40.18 -15.22
N ALA A 116 -0.99 40.25 -13.90
CA ALA A 116 -0.60 39.10 -13.08
C ALA A 116 -1.62 37.95 -13.17
N ARG A 117 -2.93 38.25 -13.17
CA ARG A 117 -3.97 37.23 -13.37
C ARG A 117 -3.92 36.61 -14.76
N THR A 118 -3.71 37.42 -15.80
CA THR A 118 -3.64 36.94 -17.19
C THR A 118 -2.42 36.04 -17.40
N GLU A 119 -1.25 36.43 -16.87
CA GLU A 119 -0.04 35.61 -16.87
C GLU A 119 -0.26 34.29 -16.11
N GLY A 120 -0.93 34.33 -14.95
CA GLY A 120 -1.29 33.13 -14.20
C GLY A 120 -2.22 32.18 -14.97
N ILE A 121 -3.25 32.71 -15.64
CA ILE A 121 -4.17 31.92 -16.48
C ILE A 121 -3.43 31.29 -17.66
N GLN A 122 -2.60 32.07 -18.36
CA GLN A 122 -1.80 31.56 -19.49
C GLN A 122 -0.86 30.45 -19.03
N LYS A 123 -0.17 30.64 -17.91
CA LYS A 123 0.68 29.63 -17.28
C LYS A 123 -0.10 28.36 -16.96
N ASN A 124 -1.24 28.48 -16.28
CA ASN A 124 -2.07 27.32 -15.91
C ASN A 124 -2.60 26.57 -17.14
N ILE A 125 -2.94 27.27 -18.23
CA ILE A 125 -3.37 26.63 -19.49
C ILE A 125 -2.21 25.85 -20.12
N VAL A 126 -1.01 26.41 -20.13
CA VAL A 126 0.18 25.73 -20.65
C VAL A 126 0.51 24.51 -19.79
N GLU A 127 0.52 24.66 -18.47
CA GLU A 127 0.77 23.54 -17.54
C GLU A 127 -0.28 22.44 -17.68
N ALA A 128 -1.57 22.80 -17.80
CA ALA A 128 -2.64 21.83 -18.02
C ALA A 128 -2.49 21.08 -19.35
N ARG A 129 -2.04 21.76 -20.42
CA ARG A 129 -1.75 21.12 -21.72
C ARG A 129 -0.59 20.13 -21.59
N VAL A 130 0.51 20.54 -20.96
CA VAL A 130 1.68 19.67 -20.73
C VAL A 130 1.28 18.46 -19.89
N ALA A 131 0.54 18.65 -18.80
CA ALA A 131 0.06 17.55 -17.96
C ALA A 131 -0.86 16.59 -18.74
N THR A 132 -1.70 17.11 -19.63
CA THR A 132 -2.58 16.29 -20.49
C THR A 132 -1.78 15.50 -21.52
N GLU A 133 -0.78 16.11 -22.15
CA GLU A 133 0.10 15.43 -23.11
C GLU A 133 0.93 14.33 -22.43
N GLU A 134 1.46 14.61 -21.24
CA GLU A 134 2.18 13.61 -20.45
C GLU A 134 1.27 12.44 -20.04
N ALA A 135 0.04 12.73 -19.58
CA ALA A 135 -0.93 11.69 -19.24
C ALA A 135 -1.28 10.83 -20.45
N LYS A 136 -1.47 11.44 -21.63
CA LYS A 136 -1.71 10.71 -22.89
C LYS A 136 -0.52 9.85 -23.31
N ALA A 137 0.71 10.36 -23.17
CA ALA A 137 1.91 9.61 -23.45
C ALA A 137 2.05 8.39 -22.52
N ARG A 138 1.77 8.56 -21.23
CA ARG A 138 1.76 7.46 -20.24
C ARG A 138 0.67 6.43 -20.56
N LEU A 139 -0.54 6.87 -20.94
CA LEU A 139 -1.62 5.98 -21.34
C LEU A 139 -1.22 5.13 -22.55
N SER A 140 -0.72 5.76 -23.62
CA SER A 140 -0.28 5.04 -24.82
C SER A 140 0.85 4.05 -24.53
N ALA A 141 1.78 4.40 -23.65
CA ALA A 141 2.83 3.49 -23.21
C ALA A 141 2.29 2.27 -22.45
N VAL A 142 1.26 2.46 -21.61
CA VAL A 142 0.60 1.37 -20.88
C VAL A 142 -0.21 0.49 -21.83
N GLU A 143 -0.96 1.08 -22.75
CA GLU A 143 -1.72 0.35 -23.78
C GLU A 143 -0.79 -0.50 -24.66
N GLY A 144 0.35 0.06 -25.08
CA GLY A 144 1.36 -0.67 -25.83
C GLY A 144 1.92 -1.86 -25.03
N ARG A 145 2.20 -1.67 -23.72
CA ARG A 145 2.62 -2.76 -22.84
C ARG A 145 1.54 -3.84 -22.69
N LEU A 146 0.27 -3.45 -22.49
CA LEU A 146 -0.85 -4.39 -22.38
C LEU A 146 -1.01 -5.21 -23.66
N SER A 147 -0.96 -4.59 -24.83
CA SER A 147 -1.03 -5.31 -26.11
C SER A 147 0.12 -6.31 -26.30
N LYS A 148 1.31 -5.98 -25.80
CA LYS A 148 2.47 -6.88 -25.85
C LYS A 148 2.31 -8.04 -24.87
N LEU A 149 1.82 -7.78 -23.66
CA LEU A 149 1.57 -8.80 -22.65
C LEU A 149 0.57 -9.86 -23.15
N ASP A 150 -0.47 -9.49 -23.89
CA ASP A 150 -1.39 -10.48 -24.47
C ASP A 150 -0.67 -11.45 -25.41
N SER A 151 0.23 -10.94 -26.25
CA SER A 151 1.04 -11.79 -27.15
C SER A 151 2.07 -12.65 -26.39
N GLU A 152 2.68 -12.11 -25.33
CA GLU A 152 3.62 -12.84 -24.48
C GLU A 152 2.92 -13.95 -23.69
N ILE A 153 1.71 -13.70 -23.17
CA ILE A 153 0.89 -14.70 -22.47
C ILE A 153 0.47 -15.81 -23.44
N ALA A 154 0.07 -15.46 -24.66
CA ALA A 154 -0.29 -16.46 -25.67
C ALA A 154 0.91 -17.33 -26.07
N ALA A 155 2.09 -16.72 -26.26
CA ALA A 155 3.33 -17.44 -26.54
C ALA A 155 3.71 -18.37 -25.38
N LEU A 156 3.68 -17.85 -24.14
CA LEU A 156 3.99 -18.62 -22.94
C LEU A 156 3.03 -19.79 -22.76
N ARG A 157 1.73 -19.60 -23.01
CA ARG A 157 0.75 -20.69 -22.94
C ARG A 157 1.06 -21.78 -23.96
N SER A 158 1.36 -21.41 -25.21
CA SER A 158 1.70 -22.37 -26.26
C SER A 158 3.00 -23.13 -25.96
N GLU A 159 4.00 -22.45 -25.41
CA GLU A 159 5.26 -23.08 -25.00
C GLU A 159 5.05 -24.05 -23.82
N ASN A 160 4.27 -23.64 -22.81
CA ASN A 160 3.96 -24.50 -21.67
C ASN A 160 3.12 -25.71 -22.08
N GLU A 161 2.18 -25.57 -23.01
CA GLU A 161 1.39 -26.70 -23.51
C GLU A 161 2.27 -27.73 -24.23
N LYS A 162 3.22 -27.27 -25.05
CA LYS A 162 4.20 -28.16 -25.70
C LYS A 162 5.12 -28.82 -24.68
N ALA A 163 5.68 -28.03 -23.75
CA ALA A 163 6.55 -28.55 -22.71
C ALA A 163 5.83 -29.56 -21.80
N ALA A 164 4.56 -29.31 -21.47
CA ALA A 164 3.75 -30.24 -20.69
C ALA A 164 3.51 -31.55 -21.43
N ALA A 165 3.21 -31.51 -22.73
CA ALA A 165 3.03 -32.72 -23.53
C ALA A 165 4.34 -33.54 -23.65
N GLU A 166 5.48 -32.87 -23.86
CA GLU A 166 6.79 -33.53 -23.89
C GLU A 166 7.17 -34.13 -22.52
N GLU A 167 6.86 -33.41 -21.44
CA GLU A 167 7.08 -33.87 -20.07
C GLU A 167 6.21 -35.10 -19.75
N GLU A 168 4.93 -35.09 -20.15
CA GLU A 168 4.01 -36.20 -19.94
C GLU A 168 4.54 -37.48 -20.61
N VAL A 169 5.02 -37.37 -21.85
CA VAL A 169 5.64 -38.50 -22.56
C VAL A 169 6.89 -38.99 -21.83
N ARG A 170 7.75 -38.08 -21.36
CA ARG A 170 8.98 -38.43 -20.64
C ARG A 170 8.68 -39.11 -19.30
N ILE A 171 7.75 -38.57 -18.52
CA ILE A 171 7.32 -39.16 -17.24
C ILE A 171 6.72 -40.53 -17.47
N HIS A 172 5.86 -40.69 -18.47
CA HIS A 172 5.27 -41.99 -18.79
C HIS A 172 6.34 -43.02 -19.19
N ALA A 173 7.33 -42.62 -20.00
CA ALA A 173 8.44 -43.50 -20.37
C ALA A 173 9.27 -43.92 -19.15
N GLN A 174 9.62 -42.97 -18.28
CA GLN A 174 10.34 -43.25 -17.02
C GLN A 174 9.53 -44.13 -16.07
N ALA A 175 8.21 -43.90 -15.97
CA ALA A 175 7.34 -44.71 -15.13
C ALA A 175 7.24 -46.16 -15.63
N GLU A 176 7.16 -46.39 -16.94
CA GLU A 176 7.16 -47.75 -17.50
C GLU A 176 8.52 -48.44 -17.36
N GLU A 177 9.63 -47.71 -17.47
CA GLU A 177 10.97 -48.25 -17.20
C GLU A 177 11.14 -48.65 -15.73
N GLU A 178 10.75 -47.75 -14.81
CA GLU A 178 10.84 -48.01 -13.37
C GLU A 178 9.92 -49.17 -12.95
N LYS A 179 8.71 -49.25 -13.53
CA LYS A 179 7.81 -50.39 -13.34
C LYS A 179 8.46 -51.70 -13.75
N LYS A 180 9.11 -51.76 -14.91
CA LYS A 180 9.84 -52.97 -15.36
C LYS A 180 10.96 -53.32 -14.39
N ARG A 181 11.75 -52.33 -13.98
CA ARG A 181 12.83 -52.52 -13.01
C ARG A 181 12.35 -53.07 -11.67
N ILE A 182 11.23 -52.54 -11.16
CA ILE A 182 10.61 -53.02 -9.91
C ILE A 182 10.13 -54.46 -10.07
N LEU A 183 9.50 -54.80 -11.20
CA LEU A 183 9.06 -56.17 -11.46
C LEU A 183 10.25 -57.15 -11.51
N GLU A 184 11.32 -56.80 -12.24
CA GLU A 184 12.53 -57.63 -12.31
C GLU A 184 13.18 -57.81 -10.94
N ALA A 185 13.27 -56.73 -10.14
CA ALA A 185 13.81 -56.80 -8.79
C ALA A 185 12.94 -57.68 -7.87
N ALA A 186 11.62 -57.53 -7.94
CA ALA A 186 10.67 -58.33 -7.16
C ALA A 186 10.73 -59.80 -7.57
N GLU A 187 10.82 -60.12 -8.86
CA GLU A 187 10.98 -61.49 -9.35
C GLU A 187 12.28 -62.13 -8.85
N GLN A 188 13.39 -61.38 -8.87
CA GLN A 188 14.66 -61.85 -8.33
C GLN A 188 14.60 -62.07 -6.81
N GLU A 189 13.95 -61.18 -6.07
CA GLU A 189 13.77 -61.29 -4.63
C GLU A 189 12.90 -62.50 -4.26
N ILE A 190 11.77 -62.70 -4.96
CA ILE A 190 10.90 -63.88 -4.79
C ILE A 190 11.66 -65.16 -5.11
N ALA A 191 12.44 -65.18 -6.20
CA ALA A 191 13.23 -66.34 -6.56
C ALA A 191 14.28 -66.67 -5.49
N ALA A 192 14.99 -65.65 -4.99
CA ALA A 192 15.98 -65.82 -3.92
C ALA A 192 15.34 -66.31 -2.62
N ALA A 193 14.22 -65.70 -2.21
CA ALA A 193 13.47 -66.09 -1.01
C ALA A 193 12.90 -67.51 -1.11
N SER A 194 12.34 -67.89 -2.26
CA SER A 194 11.82 -69.24 -2.49
C SER A 194 12.94 -70.30 -2.45
N ALA A 195 14.10 -69.98 -3.01
CA ALA A 195 15.27 -70.86 -2.97
C ALA A 195 15.81 -70.99 -1.53
N ALA A 196 15.81 -69.91 -0.74
CA ALA A 196 16.16 -69.96 0.67
C ALA A 196 15.18 -70.84 1.47
N ALA A 197 13.87 -70.58 1.36
CA ALA A 197 12.84 -71.36 2.03
C ALA A 197 12.90 -72.86 1.67
N THR A 198 13.18 -73.18 0.40
CA THR A 198 13.33 -74.58 -0.04
C THR A 198 14.55 -75.25 0.59
N ARG A 199 15.66 -74.52 0.74
CA ARG A 199 16.86 -75.04 1.43
C ARG A 199 16.57 -75.29 2.91
N ASP A 200 15.86 -74.37 3.56
CA ASP A 200 15.50 -74.50 4.97
C ASP A 200 14.58 -75.71 5.20
N LEU A 201 13.57 -75.90 4.35
CA LEU A 201 12.69 -77.08 4.41
C LEU A 201 13.45 -78.39 4.18
N ARG A 202 14.44 -78.41 3.26
CA ARG A 202 15.28 -79.60 3.05
C ARG A 202 16.16 -79.90 4.24
N ALA A 203 16.76 -78.87 4.84
CA ALA A 203 17.58 -79.03 6.05
C ALA A 203 16.75 -79.58 7.21
N TYR A 204 15.56 -79.02 7.43
CA TYR A 204 14.63 -79.48 8.46
C TYR A 204 14.14 -80.92 8.24
N ALA A 205 13.81 -81.29 6.99
CA ALA A 205 13.42 -82.65 6.66
C ALA A 205 14.58 -83.64 6.86
N ALA A 206 15.82 -83.24 6.54
CA ALA A 206 17.01 -84.06 6.78
C ALA A 206 17.26 -84.27 8.28
N GLU A 207 17.08 -83.23 9.10
CA GLU A 207 17.19 -83.32 10.55
C GLU A 207 16.18 -84.31 11.13
N ILE A 208 14.90 -84.21 10.76
CA ILE A 208 13.86 -85.17 11.19
C ILE A 208 14.19 -86.59 10.73
N ALA A 209 14.67 -86.76 9.50
CA ALA A 209 15.01 -88.07 8.98
C ALA A 209 16.19 -88.71 9.76
N VAL A 210 17.21 -87.92 10.09
CA VAL A 210 18.35 -88.37 10.91
C VAL A 210 17.91 -88.71 12.33
N ASP A 211 17.11 -87.86 12.97
CA ASP A 211 16.58 -88.11 14.32
C ASP A 211 15.72 -89.39 14.36
N ARG A 212 14.89 -89.60 13.34
CA ARG A 212 14.05 -90.79 13.22
C ARG A 212 14.85 -92.05 12.89
N ALA A 213 15.96 -91.94 12.14
CA ALA A 213 16.88 -93.03 11.87
C ALA A 213 17.69 -93.40 13.12
N ALA A 214 18.21 -92.40 13.84
CA ALA A 214 18.92 -92.60 15.11
C ALA A 214 18.04 -93.30 16.15
N SER A 215 16.77 -92.91 16.24
CA SER A 215 15.78 -93.54 17.12
C SER A 215 15.43 -94.99 16.74
N GLN A 216 15.62 -95.40 15.49
CA GLN A 216 15.37 -96.77 15.00
C GLN A 216 16.62 -97.66 15.02
N LEU A 217 17.80 -97.07 15.26
CA LEU A 217 19.07 -97.77 15.25
C LEU A 217 19.22 -98.59 16.55
N ASN A 218 18.96 -99.90 16.48
CA ASN A 218 19.28 -100.84 17.55
C ASN A 218 20.59 -101.56 17.20
N ILE A 219 21.70 -101.13 17.82
CA ILE A 219 23.02 -101.71 17.57
C ILE A 219 23.16 -103.02 18.34
N THR A 220 23.48 -104.10 17.64
CA THR A 220 23.80 -105.40 18.25
C THR A 220 25.32 -105.62 18.32
N PRO A 221 25.83 -106.46 19.24
CA PRO A 221 27.28 -106.69 19.39
C PRO A 221 27.98 -107.26 18.13
N GLU A 222 27.23 -107.91 17.25
CA GLU A 222 27.72 -108.45 15.98
C GLU A 222 27.88 -107.35 14.91
N ASP A 223 27.02 -106.32 14.92
CA ASP A 223 27.14 -105.16 14.02
C ASP A 223 28.40 -104.34 14.33
N ASP A 224 28.76 -104.20 15.61
CA ASP A 224 29.97 -103.51 16.06
C ASP A 224 31.25 -104.15 15.49
N ARG A 225 31.32 -105.48 15.44
CA ARG A 225 32.48 -106.19 14.88
C ARG A 225 32.64 -105.92 13.38
N ILE A 226 31.52 -105.94 12.64
CA ILE A 226 31.50 -105.65 11.21
C ILE A 226 31.91 -104.19 10.94
N LEU A 227 31.47 -103.25 11.78
CA LEU A 227 31.85 -101.84 11.70
C LEU A 227 33.36 -101.66 11.89
N ILE A 228 33.95 -102.29 12.91
CA ILE A 228 35.39 -102.21 13.19
C ILE A 228 36.23 -102.77 12.04
N GLU A 229 35.84 -103.92 11.48
CA GLU A 229 36.54 -104.54 10.35
C GLU A 229 36.46 -103.66 9.10
N SER A 230 35.28 -103.10 8.80
CA SER A 230 35.10 -102.19 7.66
C SER A 230 35.87 -100.88 7.82
N PHE A 231 36.00 -100.36 9.05
CA PHE A 231 36.74 -99.15 9.35
C PHE A 231 38.25 -99.37 9.22
N ALA A 232 38.75 -100.50 9.73
CA ALA A 232 40.15 -100.92 9.55
C ALA A 232 40.48 -101.13 8.05
N GLY A 233 39.55 -101.69 7.27
CA GLY A 233 39.65 -101.80 5.82
C GLY A 233 39.74 -100.43 5.12
N LYS A 234 38.93 -99.45 5.54
CA LYS A 234 38.98 -98.08 4.98
C LYS A 234 40.28 -97.36 5.34
N LEU A 235 40.75 -97.45 6.59
CA LEU A 235 42.01 -96.84 7.02
C LEU A 235 43.22 -97.42 6.30
N SER A 236 43.23 -98.73 6.03
CA SER A 236 44.31 -99.36 5.24
C SER A 236 44.26 -98.99 3.76
N SER A 237 43.08 -98.69 3.21
CA SER A 237 42.91 -98.19 1.84
C SER A 237 43.22 -96.69 1.66
N VAL A 238 43.12 -95.89 2.72
CA VAL A 238 43.59 -94.49 2.75
C VAL A 238 45.11 -94.50 2.89
N LYS A 239 45.77 -94.68 1.74
CA LYS A 239 47.23 -94.61 1.62
C LYS A 239 47.72 -93.21 2.08
N PRO A 240 48.70 -93.09 3.00
CA PRO A 240 49.33 -91.82 3.31
C PRO A 240 50.22 -91.44 2.11
N GLY A 241 49.73 -90.55 1.27
CA GLY A 241 50.40 -90.07 0.06
C GLY A 241 50.82 -88.62 0.18
N ALA A 242 52.09 -88.43 0.57
CA ALA A 242 53.02 -87.41 0.11
C ALA A 242 52.64 -85.91 0.22
N GLU A 243 53.35 -85.20 1.10
CA GLU A 243 53.89 -83.88 0.79
C GLU A 243 54.41 -83.83 -0.66
N GLY A 244 54.02 -82.79 -1.40
CA GLY A 244 54.41 -82.58 -2.78
C GLY A 244 54.18 -81.14 -3.22
N SER A 245 55.11 -80.27 -2.81
CA SER A 245 55.58 -79.07 -3.51
C SER A 245 54.95 -78.77 -4.89
N ARG A 246 54.37 -77.57 -5.04
CA ARG A 246 54.68 -76.58 -6.10
C ARG A 246 53.72 -75.38 -6.06
N ASN A 247 54.35 -74.20 -5.92
CA ASN A 247 53.93 -72.83 -6.26
C ASN A 247 52.71 -72.23 -5.57
#